data_AF-A0A086QP49-F1
#
_entry.id   AF-A0A086QP49-F1
#
_cell.length_a   1.000
_cell.length_b   1.000
_cell.length_c   1.000
_cell.angle_alpha   90.00
_cell.angle_beta   90.00
_cell.angle_gamma   90.00
#
_symmetry.space_group_name_H-M   'P 1'
#
loop_
_entity.id
_entity.type
_entity.pdbx_description
1 polymer ?
#
loop_
_entity_poly.entity_id
_entity_poly.type
_entity_poly.pdbx_seq_one_letter_code
_entity_poly.pdbx_strand_id
1 'polypeptide(L)'
;PGGYSKYASITDKQEGGQGTEEEGETNEENAEGKADEDEYSCLKQCGFASFEHLMQARCLVKCSCVGDLLESKCFAKCPEATQAALREAARDACEEEEKRKRRRH
;
A
#
# COMPACT_ATOMS: atom_id res chain seq x y z
N PRO A 1 -5.42 -62.63 12.23
CA PRO A 1 -4.38 -63.48 11.61
C PRO A 1 -3.34 -62.65 10.86
N GLY A 2 -2.09 -62.66 11.37
CA GLY A 2 -0.86 -62.24 10.68
C GLY A 2 -0.66 -60.72 10.52
N GLY A 3 0.44 -60.10 10.94
CA GLY A 3 1.68 -60.60 11.49
C GLY A 3 2.66 -59.44 11.71
N TYR A 4 3.24 -59.44 12.91
CA TYR A 4 4.51 -58.87 13.38
C TYR A 4 5.48 -58.29 12.32
N SER A 5 5.90 -57.03 12.46
CA SER A 5 7.12 -56.57 13.15
C SER A 5 8.44 -56.98 12.48
N LYS A 6 9.25 -55.99 12.06
CA LYS A 6 10.70 -56.15 11.97
C LYS A 6 11.44 -54.80 12.03
N TYR A 7 11.84 -54.45 13.26
CA TYR A 7 13.09 -53.78 13.67
C TYR A 7 13.45 -52.43 13.01
N ALA A 8 13.52 -51.35 13.80
CA ALA A 8 14.74 -50.86 14.47
C ALA A 8 15.82 -50.43 13.45
N SER A 9 16.22 -49.17 13.42
CA SER A 9 17.38 -48.75 14.24
C SER A 9 17.30 -47.31 14.75
N ILE A 10 17.61 -47.24 16.04
CA ILE A 10 17.88 -46.08 16.89
C ILE A 10 19.31 -45.59 16.61
N THR A 11 19.46 -44.26 16.46
CA THR A 11 20.59 -43.33 16.74
C THR A 11 22.05 -43.77 16.56
N ASP A 12 22.86 -42.93 15.89
CA ASP A 12 24.17 -42.50 16.41
C ASP A 12 24.78 -41.27 15.68
N LYS A 13 25.23 -40.30 16.50
CA LYS A 13 26.26 -39.23 16.33
C LYS A 13 26.11 -38.05 15.34
N GLN A 14 25.98 -36.79 15.80
CA GLN A 14 26.98 -35.82 16.38
C GLN A 14 27.91 -35.27 15.27
N GLU A 15 28.10 -33.97 15.01
CA GLU A 15 28.49 -32.82 15.86
C GLU A 15 28.15 -31.47 15.19
N GLY A 16 28.04 -30.41 15.98
CA GLY A 16 28.02 -29.02 15.50
C GLY A 16 27.43 -28.05 16.52
N GLY A 17 28.18 -27.75 17.58
CA GLY A 17 27.74 -26.85 18.65
C GLY A 17 28.05 -25.37 18.42
N GLN A 18 27.55 -24.59 19.39
CA GLN A 18 27.88 -23.22 19.81
C GLN A 18 27.08 -22.05 19.23
N GLY A 19 26.67 -21.15 20.15
CA GLY A 19 26.26 -19.77 19.90
C GLY A 19 24.79 -19.53 20.21
N THR A 20 24.40 -19.34 21.48
CA THR A 20 24.30 -18.04 22.17
C THR A 20 23.15 -17.18 21.64
N GLU A 21 22.14 -17.09 22.50
CA GLU A 21 21.18 -16.01 22.73
C GLU A 21 21.60 -14.65 22.13
N GLU A 22 20.84 -14.13 21.16
CA GLU A 22 20.54 -12.71 21.06
C GLU A 22 19.12 -12.54 20.52
N GLU A 23 18.31 -11.83 21.31
CA GLU A 23 17.07 -11.19 20.90
C GLU A 23 17.37 -10.28 19.71
N GLY A 24 16.54 -10.36 18.68
CA GLY A 24 16.70 -9.51 17.51
C GLY A 24 15.55 -9.71 16.56
N GLU A 25 14.49 -8.94 16.77
CA GLU A 25 13.50 -8.60 15.76
C GLU A 25 14.13 -8.58 14.36
N THR A 26 13.65 -9.47 13.48
CA THR A 26 13.53 -9.08 12.07
C THR A 26 12.25 -9.72 11.57
N ASN A 27 11.17 -9.02 11.92
CA ASN A 27 9.93 -9.03 11.19
C ASN A 27 10.23 -8.62 9.75
N GLU A 28 10.65 -9.57 8.93
CA GLU A 28 10.78 -9.44 7.47
C GLU A 28 9.51 -10.01 6.79
N GLU A 29 8.36 -9.78 7.41
CA GLU A 29 7.10 -9.74 6.69
C GLU A 29 6.78 -8.25 6.45
N ASN A 30 6.49 -7.91 5.19
CA ASN A 30 5.85 -6.67 4.76
C ASN A 30 6.77 -5.49 4.34
N ALA A 31 7.70 -5.74 3.41
CA ALA A 31 8.36 -4.69 2.61
C ALA A 31 7.71 -4.45 1.23
N GLU A 32 6.47 -4.92 1.01
CA GLU A 32 5.72 -4.65 -0.24
C GLU A 32 4.70 -3.50 -0.11
N GLY A 33 4.56 -2.87 1.05
CA GLY A 33 3.54 -1.84 1.29
C GLY A 33 4.01 -0.37 1.26
N LYS A 34 5.33 -0.09 1.27
CA LYS A 34 5.83 1.26 1.62
C LYS A 34 6.21 2.18 0.48
N ALA A 35 6.36 1.68 -0.74
CA ALA A 35 6.78 2.53 -1.86
C ALA A 35 5.71 3.60 -2.20
N ASP A 36 4.43 3.22 -2.20
CA ASP A 36 3.32 4.14 -2.50
C ASP A 36 2.95 5.06 -1.31
N GLU A 37 3.20 4.64 -0.06
CA GLU A 37 2.90 5.47 1.11
C GLU A 37 3.75 6.74 1.19
N ASP A 38 5.01 6.67 0.73
CA ASP A 38 5.91 7.82 0.71
C ASP A 38 5.57 8.79 -0.42
N GLU A 39 5.03 8.32 -1.56
CA GLU A 39 4.75 9.18 -2.71
C GLU A 39 3.59 10.16 -2.47
N TYR A 40 2.57 9.72 -1.73
CA TYR A 40 1.39 10.53 -1.38
C TYR A 40 1.55 11.28 -0.05
N SER A 41 2.68 11.12 0.64
CA SER A 41 2.94 11.75 1.94
C SER A 41 2.97 13.29 1.87
N CYS A 42 3.25 13.87 0.70
CA CYS A 42 3.15 15.32 0.44
C CYS A 42 1.73 15.88 0.68
N LEU A 43 0.70 15.04 0.53
CA LEU A 43 -0.70 15.42 0.69
C LEU A 43 -1.13 15.44 2.16
N LYS A 44 -0.28 14.97 3.10
CA LYS A 44 -0.53 15.08 4.54
C LYS A 44 -0.77 16.53 4.95
N GLN A 45 -0.03 17.47 4.33
CA GLN A 45 -0.21 18.91 4.55
C GLN A 45 -1.54 19.44 3.98
N CYS A 46 -2.14 18.73 3.02
CA CYS A 46 -3.47 19.02 2.48
C CYS A 46 -4.61 18.41 3.32
N GLY A 47 -4.30 17.57 4.32
CA GLY A 47 -5.29 16.80 5.08
C GLY A 47 -5.53 15.37 4.59
N PHE A 48 -4.71 14.87 3.66
CA PHE A 48 -4.77 13.47 3.23
C PHE A 48 -3.59 12.68 3.78
N ALA A 49 -3.87 11.81 4.75
CA ALA A 49 -2.84 11.04 5.46
C ALA A 49 -2.08 10.05 4.55
N SER A 50 -2.77 9.48 3.56
CA SER A 50 -2.26 8.48 2.62
C SER A 50 -3.14 8.42 1.37
N PHE A 51 -2.68 7.69 0.34
CA PHE A 51 -3.49 7.39 -0.85
C PHE A 51 -4.83 6.73 -0.50
N GLU A 52 -4.85 5.79 0.45
CA GLU A 52 -6.10 5.18 0.93
C GLU A 52 -7.08 6.22 1.47
N HIS A 53 -6.58 7.25 2.15
CA HIS A 53 -7.43 8.33 2.66
C HIS A 53 -8.05 9.15 1.52
N LEU A 54 -7.33 9.40 0.42
CA LEU A 54 -7.90 10.02 -0.79
C LEU A 54 -9.02 9.17 -1.39
N MET A 55 -8.80 7.85 -1.48
CA MET A 55 -9.80 6.92 -1.99
C MET A 55 -11.03 6.85 -1.08
N GLN A 56 -10.85 6.74 0.23
CA GLN A 56 -11.95 6.73 1.21
C GLN A 56 -12.73 8.03 1.20
N ALA A 57 -12.04 9.18 1.11
CA ALA A 57 -12.67 10.49 0.97
C ALA A 57 -13.38 10.68 -0.38
N ARG A 58 -13.20 9.75 -1.33
CA ARG A 58 -13.71 9.81 -2.71
C ARG A 58 -13.29 11.09 -3.42
N CYS A 59 -12.10 11.60 -3.10
CA CYS A 59 -11.64 12.85 -3.67
C CYS A 59 -11.31 12.69 -5.16
N LEU A 60 -10.68 11.58 -5.52
CA LEU A 60 -10.31 11.21 -6.89
C LEU A 60 -11.49 10.93 -7.83
N VAL A 61 -12.73 10.94 -7.33
CA VAL A 61 -13.95 10.71 -8.14
C VAL A 61 -14.91 11.89 -8.09
N LYS A 62 -14.50 13.00 -7.46
CA LYS A 62 -15.25 14.26 -7.40
C LYS A 62 -14.40 15.35 -8.01
N CYS A 63 -14.90 15.93 -9.09
CA CYS A 63 -14.19 16.99 -9.84
C CYS A 63 -13.79 18.15 -8.94
N SER A 64 -14.70 18.58 -8.06
CA SER A 64 -14.44 19.68 -7.13
C SER A 64 -13.35 19.35 -6.11
N CYS A 65 -13.35 18.13 -5.55
CA CYS A 65 -12.41 17.77 -4.48
C CYS A 65 -10.98 17.69 -5.00
N VAL A 66 -10.79 17.01 -6.13
CA VAL A 66 -9.46 16.89 -6.75
C VAL A 66 -9.02 18.22 -7.38
N GLY A 67 -9.95 19.04 -7.88
CA GLY A 67 -9.66 20.41 -8.32
C GLY A 67 -9.10 21.28 -7.19
N ASP A 68 -9.77 21.28 -6.04
CA ASP A 68 -9.31 21.99 -4.84
C ASP A 68 -7.93 21.48 -4.38
N LEU A 69 -7.67 20.17 -4.53
CA LEU A 69 -6.38 19.56 -4.22
C LEU A 69 -5.28 20.07 -5.16
N LEU A 70 -5.54 20.15 -6.47
CA LEU A 70 -4.58 20.62 -7.47
C LEU A 70 -4.26 22.11 -7.34
N GLU A 71 -5.23 22.93 -6.92
CA GLU A 71 -5.02 24.36 -6.64
C GLU A 71 -4.29 24.61 -5.32
N SER A 72 -4.25 23.60 -4.44
CA SER A 72 -3.61 23.73 -3.15
C SER A 72 -2.09 23.73 -3.24
N LYS A 73 -1.46 24.55 -2.39
CA LYS A 73 0.00 24.72 -2.34
C LYS A 73 0.77 23.46 -1.94
N CYS A 74 0.10 22.48 -1.35
CA CYS A 74 0.69 21.21 -0.96
C CYS A 74 0.86 20.25 -2.15
N PHE A 75 0.02 20.36 -3.19
CA PHE A 75 0.17 19.60 -4.43
C PHE A 75 1.45 19.95 -5.19
N ALA A 76 1.82 21.24 -5.23
CA ALA A 76 3.04 21.71 -5.89
C ALA A 76 4.34 21.15 -5.27
N LYS A 77 4.27 20.60 -4.06
CA LYS A 77 5.40 19.96 -3.36
C LYS A 77 5.46 18.44 -3.55
N CYS A 78 4.47 17.85 -4.22
CA CYS A 78 4.44 16.43 -4.49
C CYS A 78 5.41 16.04 -5.60
N PRO A 79 5.89 14.78 -5.63
CA PRO A 79 6.69 14.29 -6.74
C PRO A 79 5.89 14.30 -8.05
N GLU A 80 6.61 14.41 -9.17
CA GLU A 80 6.02 14.59 -10.50
C GLU A 80 5.09 13.42 -10.89
N ALA A 81 5.42 12.20 -10.46
CA ALA A 81 4.60 11.00 -10.63
C ALA A 81 3.22 11.15 -9.97
N THR A 82 3.18 11.50 -8.68
CA THR A 82 1.93 11.79 -7.95
C THR A 82 1.18 12.99 -8.54
N GLN A 83 1.91 14.00 -9.03
CA GLN A 83 1.28 15.15 -9.69
C GLN A 83 0.57 14.75 -10.98
N ALA A 84 1.22 13.94 -11.82
CA ALA A 84 0.62 13.41 -13.04
C ALA A 84 -0.61 12.55 -12.72
N ALA A 85 -0.49 11.62 -11.78
CA ALA A 85 -1.58 10.73 -11.38
C ALA A 85 -2.83 11.49 -10.89
N LEU A 86 -2.64 12.52 -10.04
CA LEU A 86 -3.74 13.35 -9.56
C LEU A 86 -4.34 14.24 -10.64
N ARG A 87 -3.55 14.73 -11.60
CA ARG A 87 -4.06 15.51 -12.75
C ARG A 87 -4.87 14.63 -13.69
N GLU A 88 -4.45 13.39 -13.94
CA GLU A 88 -5.23 12.43 -14.72
C GLU A 88 -6.51 12.06 -13.99
N ALA A 89 -6.42 11.71 -12.70
CA ALA A 89 -7.59 11.46 -11.87
C ALA A 89 -8.56 12.65 -11.85
N ALA A 90 -8.05 13.88 -11.87
CA ALA A 90 -8.91 15.07 -11.96
C ALA A 90 -9.68 15.16 -13.26
N ARG A 91 -9.00 14.95 -14.40
CA ARG A 91 -9.65 14.94 -15.70
C ARG A 91 -10.71 13.84 -15.77
N ASP A 92 -10.37 12.63 -15.32
CA ASP A 92 -11.27 11.49 -15.31
C ASP A 92 -12.47 11.72 -14.38
N ALA A 93 -12.25 12.23 -13.17
CA ALA A 93 -13.31 12.55 -12.22
C ALA A 93 -14.28 13.58 -12.80
N CYS A 94 -13.77 14.65 -13.41
CA CYS A 94 -14.59 15.69 -14.01
C CYS A 94 -15.37 15.18 -15.22
N GLU A 95 -14.74 14.40 -16.10
CA GLU A 95 -15.40 13.83 -17.27
C GLU A 95 -16.49 12.83 -16.86
N GLU A 96 -16.20 11.94 -15.91
CA GLU A 96 -17.18 10.99 -15.40
C GLU A 96 -18.33 11.67 -14.64
N GLU A 97 -18.05 12.74 -13.89
CA GLU A 97 -19.09 13.51 -13.23
C GLU A 97 -20.01 14.24 -14.24
N GLU A 98 -19.43 14.86 -15.28
CA GLU A 98 -20.16 15.43 -16.42
C GLU A 98 -21.04 14.38 -17.12
N LYS A 99 -20.46 13.20 -17.45
CA LYS A 99 -21.21 12.10 -18.08
C LYS A 99 -22.35 11.61 -17.18
N ARG A 100 -22.14 11.50 -15.87
CA ARG A 100 -23.18 11.13 -14.90
C ARG A 100 -24.29 12.18 -14.83
N LYS A 101 -23.96 13.47 -14.88
CA LYS A 101 -24.96 14.55 -14.95
C LYS A 101 -25.77 14.45 -16.24
N ARG A 102 -25.12 14.22 -17.39
CA ARG A 102 -25.79 14.05 -18.69
C ARG A 102 -26.69 12.82 -18.77
N ARG A 103 -26.33 11.71 -18.12
CA ARG A 103 -27.14 10.48 -18.09
C ARG A 103 -28.37 10.54 -17.17
N ARG A 104 -28.42 11.53 -16.27
CA ARG A 104 -29.55 11.73 -15.34
C ARG A 104 -30.60 12.70 -15.88
N HIS A 105 -30.37 13.30 -17.05
CA HIS A 105 -31.29 14.17 -17.77
C HIS A 105 -31.83 13.44 -19.00
#